data_AF-A0A8H2K1X3-F1
#
_entry.id   AF-A0A8H2K1X3-F1
#
_cell.length_a   1.000
_cell.length_b   1.000
_cell.length_c   1.000
_cell.angle_alpha   90.00
_cell.angle_beta   90.00
_cell.angle_gamma   90.00
#
_symmetry.space_group_name_H-M   'P 1'
#
loop_
_entity.id
_entity.type
_entity.pdbx_description
1 polymer ?
#
loop_
_entity_poly.entity_id
_entity_poly.type
_entity_poly.pdbx_seq_one_letter_code
_entity_poly.pdbx_strand_id
1 'polypeptide(L)'
;MPKDVSLLIAIGIMVLLLGLMVAGWYARKRRQFHIGLPLQLPADLASGHPSLSGKYVSTTLAGDQLNRVAVHTLGFRGNCAIEVHDGGVAVFRNGERDLWIPRDDVRGIVRATWTIDRVVEQNGLQVIEWTLDGTPVDSYFRMDDPEACERALQGVIGNERQS
;
A
#
# COMPACT_ATOMS: atom_id res chain seq x y z
N MET A 1 -33.59 39.47 7.01
CA MET A 1 -32.12 39.67 7.13
C MET A 1 -31.60 40.16 5.80
N PRO A 2 -30.68 41.14 5.76
CA PRO A 2 -30.06 41.55 4.50
C PRO A 2 -29.35 40.33 3.92
N LYS A 3 -29.55 40.07 2.62
CA LYS A 3 -28.99 38.90 1.92
C LYS A 3 -27.46 38.80 2.08
N ASP A 4 -26.82 39.95 2.28
CA ASP A 4 -25.38 40.09 2.51
C ASP A 4 -24.93 39.46 3.83
N VAL A 5 -25.74 39.54 4.89
CA VAL A 5 -25.41 38.93 6.20
C VAL A 5 -25.51 37.41 6.11
N SER A 6 -26.55 36.88 5.46
CA SER A 6 -26.69 35.44 5.23
C SER A 6 -25.56 34.89 4.36
N LEU A 7 -25.14 35.64 3.33
CA LEU A 7 -24.02 35.26 2.46
C LEU A 7 -22.68 35.23 3.23
N LEU A 8 -22.40 36.25 4.04
CA LEU A 8 -21.17 36.30 4.85
C LEU A 8 -21.09 35.17 5.87
N ILE A 9 -22.21 34.83 6.53
CA ILE A 9 -22.26 33.69 7.44
C ILE A 9 -21.99 32.38 6.69
N ALA A 10 -22.62 32.18 5.53
CA ALA A 10 -22.41 30.99 4.72
C ALA A 10 -20.94 30.85 4.27
N ILE A 11 -20.31 31.93 3.83
CA ILE A 11 -18.88 31.96 3.47
C ILE A 11 -18.00 31.67 4.69
N GLY A 12 -18.29 32.27 5.85
CA GLY A 12 -17.55 32.03 7.09
C GLY A 12 -17.60 30.56 7.51
N ILE A 13 -18.77 29.94 7.43
CA ILE A 13 -18.94 28.50 7.70
C ILE A 13 -18.17 27.67 6.68
N MET A 14 -18.26 28.00 5.39
CA MET A 14 -17.52 27.30 4.32
C MET A 14 -16.01 27.32 4.58
N VAL A 15 -15.44 28.50 4.85
CA VAL A 15 -14.01 28.66 5.13
C VAL A 15 -13.61 27.90 6.39
N LEU A 16 -14.42 27.94 7.45
CA LEU A 16 -14.19 27.19 8.67
C LEU A 16 -14.16 25.68 8.41
N LEU A 17 -15.16 25.15 7.68
CA LEU A 17 -15.22 23.72 7.34
C LEU A 17 -14.01 23.28 6.50
N LEU A 18 -13.64 24.07 5.49
CA LEU A 18 -12.44 23.81 4.70
C LEU A 18 -11.17 23.82 5.57
N GLY A 19 -11.06 24.77 6.49
CA GLY A 19 -9.95 24.84 7.45
C GLY A 19 -9.87 23.59 8.35
N LEU A 20 -10.99 23.12 8.86
CA LEU A 20 -11.08 21.89 9.67
C LEU A 20 -10.73 20.64 8.84
N MET A 21 -11.17 20.55 7.59
CA MET A 21 -10.81 19.45 6.69
C MET A 21 -9.30 19.40 6.42
N VAL A 22 -8.69 20.56 6.13
CA VAL A 22 -7.23 20.67 5.93
C VAL A 22 -6.49 20.31 7.22
N ALA A 23 -6.90 20.82 8.37
CA ALA A 23 -6.30 20.48 9.66
C ALA A 23 -6.41 18.98 9.97
N GLY A 24 -7.57 18.37 9.67
CA GLY A 24 -7.78 16.93 9.80
C GLY A 24 -6.84 16.11 8.92
N TRP A 25 -6.62 16.54 7.67
CA TRP A 25 -5.67 15.91 6.76
C TRP A 25 -4.22 16.00 7.27
N TYR A 26 -3.79 17.18 7.71
CA TYR A 26 -2.44 17.35 8.29
C TYR A 26 -2.26 16.55 9.58
N ALA A 27 -3.26 16.51 10.45
CA ALA A 27 -3.24 15.69 11.66
C ALA A 27 -3.11 14.19 11.33
N ARG A 28 -3.82 13.72 10.30
CA ARG A 28 -3.70 12.33 9.81
C ARG A 28 -2.29 12.03 9.33
N LYS A 29 -1.72 12.88 8.46
CA LYS A 29 -0.34 12.70 7.97
C LYS A 29 0.66 12.70 9.13
N ARG A 30 0.46 13.59 10.12
CA ARG A 30 1.29 13.66 11.32
C ARG A 30 1.30 12.36 12.12
N ARG A 31 0.14 11.73 12.27
CA ARG A 31 0.03 10.44 12.96
C ARG A 31 0.80 9.31 12.27
N GLN A 32 1.08 9.41 10.97
CA GLN A 32 1.76 8.38 10.18
C GLN A 32 3.24 8.71 9.90
N PHE A 33 3.79 9.84 10.39
CA PHE A 33 5.22 10.16 10.19
C PHE A 33 6.18 9.21 10.91
N HIS A 34 5.69 8.43 11.88
CA HIS A 34 6.47 7.38 12.54
C HIS A 34 6.74 6.17 11.63
N ILE A 35 5.99 6.03 10.52
CA ILE A 35 6.18 4.93 9.57
C ILE A 35 7.45 5.23 8.77
N GLY A 36 8.44 4.36 8.87
CA GLY A 36 9.70 4.49 8.17
C GLY A 36 9.58 4.44 6.65
N LEU A 37 10.64 4.91 6.00
CA LEU A 37 10.75 4.87 4.55
C LEU A 37 10.93 3.40 4.10
N PRO A 38 10.20 2.94 3.07
CA PRO A 38 10.45 1.64 2.48
C PRO A 38 11.90 1.46 2.05
N LEU A 39 12.41 0.23 2.21
CA LEU A 39 13.73 -0.13 1.76
C LEU A 39 13.82 -0.02 0.23
N GLN A 40 14.99 0.38 -0.24
CA GLN A 40 15.31 0.37 -1.66
C GLN A 40 15.63 -1.06 -2.10
N LEU A 41 15.44 -1.30 -3.40
CA LEU A 41 15.90 -2.52 -4.05
C LEU A 41 17.41 -2.72 -3.80
N PRO A 42 17.83 -3.91 -3.33
CA PRO A 42 19.25 -4.25 -3.22
C PRO A 42 19.96 -4.13 -4.58
N ALA A 43 21.17 -3.57 -4.59
CA ALA A 43 21.92 -3.35 -5.83
C ALA A 43 22.38 -4.66 -6.51
N ASP A 44 22.41 -5.75 -5.75
CA ASP A 44 22.85 -7.10 -6.12
C ASP A 44 21.69 -8.05 -6.46
N LEU A 45 20.48 -7.51 -6.68
CA LEU A 45 19.34 -8.29 -7.15
C LEU A 45 19.70 -9.09 -8.42
N ALA A 46 19.67 -10.42 -8.30
CA ALA A 46 19.99 -11.31 -9.39
C ALA A 46 18.98 -11.16 -10.53
N SER A 47 19.51 -10.98 -11.75
CA SER A 47 18.70 -10.82 -12.96
C SER A 47 18.08 -12.15 -13.41
N GLY A 48 16.97 -12.05 -14.15
CA GLY A 48 16.32 -13.21 -14.77
C GLY A 48 15.19 -13.87 -13.95
N HIS A 49 14.81 -13.28 -12.82
CA HIS A 49 13.61 -13.70 -12.10
C HIS A 49 12.35 -13.39 -12.93
N PRO A 50 11.34 -14.27 -12.92
CA PRO A 50 10.09 -14.02 -13.64
C PRO A 50 9.38 -12.80 -13.02
N SER A 51 9.14 -11.80 -13.86
CA SER A 51 8.43 -10.59 -13.47
C SER A 51 6.92 -10.77 -13.68
N LEU A 52 6.14 -10.59 -12.62
CA LEU A 52 4.70 -10.76 -12.61
C LEU A 52 4.01 -9.40 -12.65
N SER A 53 3.36 -9.10 -13.77
CA SER A 53 2.68 -7.82 -13.99
C SER A 53 1.33 -7.74 -13.26
N GLY A 54 0.97 -6.51 -12.90
CA GLY A 54 -0.34 -6.20 -12.34
C GLY A 54 -0.50 -4.73 -12.02
N LYS A 55 -1.40 -4.45 -11.07
CA LYS A 55 -1.66 -3.12 -10.56
C LYS A 55 -1.46 -3.08 -9.06
N TYR A 56 -0.62 -2.19 -8.60
CA TYR A 56 -0.55 -1.80 -7.21
C TYR A 56 -1.79 -0.98 -6.87
N VAL A 57 -2.54 -1.39 -5.85
CA VAL A 57 -3.81 -0.76 -5.47
C VAL A 57 -3.56 0.26 -4.37
N SER A 58 -3.04 -0.20 -3.23
CA SER A 58 -2.71 0.63 -2.08
C SER A 58 -1.95 -0.18 -1.03
N THR A 59 -1.28 0.51 -0.10
CA THR A 59 -0.92 -0.06 1.21
C THR A 59 -1.75 0.57 2.31
N THR A 60 -2.20 -0.26 3.26
CA THR A 60 -2.98 0.14 4.44
C THR A 60 -2.28 -0.30 5.72
N LEU A 61 -2.71 0.23 6.86
CA LEU A 61 -2.35 -0.39 8.14
C LEU A 61 -2.93 -1.80 8.23
N ALA A 62 -2.21 -2.70 8.89
CA ALA A 62 -2.64 -4.08 9.04
C ALA A 62 -4.01 -4.17 9.73
N GLY A 63 -4.93 -4.92 9.12
CA GLY A 63 -6.28 -5.11 9.67
C GLY A 63 -7.21 -3.89 9.62
N ASP A 64 -6.76 -2.77 9.03
CA ASP A 64 -7.57 -1.57 8.82
C ASP A 64 -7.48 -1.15 7.34
N GLN A 65 -8.26 -1.83 6.49
CA GLN A 65 -8.19 -1.69 5.03
C GLN A 65 -8.69 -0.33 4.52
N LEU A 66 -9.36 0.46 5.38
CA LEU A 66 -9.77 1.83 5.07
C LEU A 66 -8.68 2.85 5.45
N ASN A 67 -7.67 2.43 6.19
CA ASN A 67 -6.61 3.31 6.66
C ASN A 67 -5.37 3.23 5.79
N ARG A 68 -5.48 3.89 4.63
CA ARG A 68 -4.39 4.06 3.68
C ARG A 68 -3.17 4.71 4.36
N VAL A 69 -1.99 4.18 4.05
CA VAL A 69 -0.71 4.79 4.40
C VAL A 69 -0.50 6.01 3.49
N ALA A 70 -0.50 7.20 4.08
CA ALA A 70 -0.45 8.48 3.37
C ALA A 70 0.97 9.06 3.23
N VAL A 71 1.99 8.27 3.59
CA VAL A 71 3.42 8.62 3.49
C VAL A 71 4.11 7.73 2.47
N HIS A 72 5.28 8.17 2.00
CA HIS A 72 6.18 7.38 1.12
C HIS A 72 5.54 6.83 -0.16
N THR A 73 4.54 7.55 -0.66
CA THR A 73 3.79 7.24 -1.89
C THR A 73 3.12 5.86 -1.93
N LEU A 74 2.98 5.20 -0.77
CA LEU A 74 2.30 3.91 -0.62
C LEU A 74 0.76 3.99 -0.78
N GLY A 75 0.22 5.19 -0.92
CA GLY A 75 -1.20 5.40 -1.17
C GLY A 75 -1.59 5.48 -2.65
N PHE A 76 -0.63 5.57 -3.57
CA PHE A 76 -0.91 5.80 -4.99
C PHE A 76 -1.06 4.50 -5.76
N ARG A 77 -2.15 4.39 -6.52
CA ARG A 77 -2.40 3.28 -7.43
C ARG A 77 -1.60 3.43 -8.72
N GLY A 78 -1.13 2.33 -9.28
CA GLY A 78 -0.36 2.34 -10.52
C GLY A 78 -0.12 0.95 -11.08
N ASN A 79 0.40 0.87 -12.30
CA ASN A 79 0.90 -0.39 -12.84
C ASN A 79 2.14 -0.79 -12.04
N CYS A 80 2.28 -2.09 -11.77
CA CYS A 80 3.43 -2.63 -11.07
C CYS A 80 3.87 -3.96 -11.65
N ALA A 81 5.08 -4.36 -11.29
CA ALA A 81 5.63 -5.69 -11.49
C ALA A 81 6.15 -6.21 -10.15
N ILE A 82 5.97 -7.51 -9.90
CA ILE A 82 6.49 -8.20 -8.71
C ILE A 82 7.53 -9.21 -9.17
N GLU A 83 8.69 -9.17 -8.53
CA GLU A 83 9.70 -10.22 -8.63
C GLU A 83 9.94 -10.82 -7.24
N VAL A 84 9.99 -12.14 -7.20
CA VAL A 84 10.22 -12.89 -5.97
C VAL A 84 11.65 -13.41 -5.98
N HIS A 85 12.37 -13.12 -4.89
CA HIS A 85 13.77 -13.48 -4.67
C HIS A 85 13.90 -14.24 -3.34
N ASP A 86 15.01 -14.94 -3.14
CA ASP A 86 15.25 -15.69 -1.90
C ASP A 86 15.25 -14.79 -0.65
N GLY A 87 15.73 -13.55 -0.80
CA GLY A 87 15.80 -12.56 0.28
C GLY A 87 14.52 -11.75 0.50
N GLY A 88 13.51 -11.87 -0.37
CA GLY A 88 12.29 -11.06 -0.27
C GLY A 88 11.60 -10.78 -1.60
N VAL A 89 10.76 -9.75 -1.61
CA VAL A 89 9.92 -9.37 -2.75
C VAL A 89 10.31 -7.99 -3.24
N ALA A 90 10.66 -7.90 -4.51
CA ALA A 90 10.85 -6.65 -5.22
C ALA A 90 9.53 -6.24 -5.89
N VAL A 91 9.11 -5.01 -5.65
CA VAL A 91 7.90 -4.42 -6.21
C VAL A 91 8.27 -3.18 -7.00
N PHE A 92 8.21 -3.30 -8.32
CA PHE A 92 8.48 -2.22 -9.25
C PHE A 92 7.19 -1.44 -9.53
N ARG A 93 7.20 -0.12 -9.34
CA ARG A 93 5.99 0.71 -9.45
C ARG A 93 6.18 1.81 -10.48
N ASN A 94 5.31 1.84 -11.50
CA ASN A 94 5.44 2.84 -12.55
C ASN A 94 5.05 4.25 -12.05
N GLY A 95 5.93 5.23 -12.28
CA GLY A 95 5.74 6.62 -11.89
C GLY A 95 5.98 6.89 -10.40
N GLU A 96 6.49 5.90 -9.68
CA GLU A 96 6.57 5.90 -8.23
C GLU A 96 7.84 5.20 -7.75
N ARG A 97 8.19 5.34 -6.48
CA ARG A 97 9.36 4.65 -5.91
C ARG A 97 9.12 3.14 -5.83
N ASP A 98 10.12 2.37 -6.22
CA ASP A 98 10.15 0.92 -6.04
C ASP A 98 10.27 0.55 -4.56
N LEU A 99 9.84 -0.66 -4.24
CA LEU A 99 9.72 -1.17 -2.89
C LEU A 99 10.43 -2.52 -2.78
N TRP A 100 11.30 -2.66 -1.77
CA TRP A 100 11.81 -3.95 -1.32
C TRP A 100 11.11 -4.36 -0.02
N ILE A 101 10.53 -5.56 -0.01
CA ILE A 101 9.93 -6.18 1.17
C ILE A 101 10.84 -7.36 1.55
N PRO A 102 11.68 -7.24 2.59
CA PRO A 102 12.50 -8.34 3.07
C PRO A 102 11.64 -9.54 3.46
N ARG A 103 12.16 -10.75 3.23
CA ARG A 103 11.50 -12.00 3.65
C ARG A 103 11.11 -11.95 5.12
N ASP A 104 12.01 -11.51 5.99
CA ASP A 104 11.82 -11.48 7.45
C ASP A 104 10.72 -10.50 7.89
N ASP A 105 10.41 -9.52 7.04
CA ASP A 105 9.31 -8.58 7.27
C ASP A 105 7.97 -9.12 6.77
N VAL A 106 7.93 -10.18 5.94
CA VAL A 106 6.69 -10.78 5.43
C VAL A 106 6.01 -11.56 6.55
N ARG A 107 4.80 -11.12 6.91
CA ARG A 107 3.94 -11.76 7.91
C ARG A 107 2.99 -12.78 7.30
N GLY A 108 2.59 -12.57 6.04
CA GLY A 108 1.59 -13.41 5.38
C GLY A 108 1.34 -13.05 3.92
N ILE A 109 0.89 -14.04 3.16
CA ILE A 109 0.40 -13.86 1.80
C ILE A 109 -1.05 -14.32 1.79
N VAL A 110 -1.97 -13.39 1.53
CA VAL A 110 -3.41 -13.66 1.59
C VAL A 110 -4.14 -13.11 0.36
N ARG A 111 -5.40 -13.52 0.20
CA ARG A 111 -6.30 -12.96 -0.81
C ARG A 111 -7.33 -12.07 -0.14
N ALA A 112 -7.73 -11.01 -0.84
CA ALA A 112 -8.80 -10.13 -0.41
C ALA A 112 -9.76 -9.80 -1.56
N THR A 113 -10.98 -9.41 -1.20
CA THR A 113 -12.02 -9.00 -2.16
C THR A 113 -12.14 -7.48 -2.24
N TRP A 114 -11.66 -6.76 -1.23
CA TRP A 114 -11.81 -5.31 -1.15
C TRP A 114 -10.66 -4.67 -0.36
N THR A 115 -10.46 -3.38 -0.63
CA THR A 115 -9.61 -2.46 0.11
C THR A 115 -10.13 -1.04 -0.12
N ILE A 116 -9.48 -0.03 0.45
CA ILE A 116 -9.86 1.37 0.26
C ILE A 116 -10.01 1.74 -1.22
N ASP A 117 -11.17 2.32 -1.55
CA ASP A 117 -11.57 2.76 -2.90
C ASP A 117 -11.59 1.66 -3.97
N ARG A 118 -11.54 0.36 -3.58
CA ARG A 118 -11.51 -0.75 -4.54
C ARG A 118 -12.21 -2.01 -4.02
N VAL A 119 -13.21 -2.46 -4.77
CA VAL A 119 -13.84 -3.79 -4.62
C VAL A 119 -13.64 -4.56 -5.93
N VAL A 120 -13.40 -5.86 -5.82
CA VAL A 120 -13.25 -6.79 -6.94
C VAL A 120 -14.06 -8.06 -6.66
N GLU A 121 -14.02 -9.02 -7.59
CA GLU A 121 -14.52 -10.37 -7.38
C GLU A 121 -13.89 -11.05 -6.16
N GLN A 122 -14.55 -12.11 -5.66
CA GLN A 122 -14.10 -12.81 -4.46
C GLN A 122 -12.64 -13.24 -4.59
N ASN A 123 -11.82 -12.84 -3.62
CA ASN A 123 -10.37 -13.13 -3.57
C ASN A 123 -9.57 -12.59 -4.77
N GLY A 124 -10.08 -11.59 -5.48
CA GLY A 124 -9.44 -11.02 -6.66
C GLY A 124 -8.20 -10.16 -6.39
N LEU A 125 -7.90 -9.80 -5.13
CA LEU A 125 -6.68 -9.08 -4.74
C LEU A 125 -5.67 -10.03 -4.13
N GLN A 126 -4.41 -9.89 -4.55
CA GLN A 126 -3.27 -10.45 -3.83
C GLN A 126 -2.85 -9.45 -2.76
N VAL A 127 -2.64 -9.93 -1.54
CA VAL A 127 -2.17 -9.11 -0.42
C VAL A 127 -0.86 -9.68 0.10
N ILE A 128 0.12 -8.80 0.26
CA ILE A 128 1.34 -9.08 1.02
C ILE A 128 1.17 -8.35 2.35
N GLU A 129 1.06 -9.12 3.43
CA GLU A 129 1.07 -8.61 4.79
C GLU A 129 2.52 -8.58 5.27
N TRP A 130 3.01 -7.41 5.69
CA TRP A 130 4.41 -7.24 6.06
C TRP A 130 4.61 -6.19 7.15
N THR A 131 5.83 -6.03 7.63
CA THR A 131 6.23 -5.04 8.62
C THR A 131 7.11 -3.99 7.95
N LEU A 132 6.69 -2.74 8.00
CA LEU A 132 7.45 -1.60 7.48
C LEU A 132 8.00 -0.80 8.65
N ASP A 133 9.31 -0.91 8.90
CA ASP A 133 10.00 -0.20 9.99
C ASP A 133 9.28 -0.36 11.33
N GLY A 134 9.00 -1.63 11.70
CA GLY A 134 8.24 -1.98 12.90
C GLY A 134 6.73 -1.74 12.84
N THR A 135 6.19 -1.17 11.75
CA THR A 135 4.75 -0.93 11.59
C THR A 135 4.10 -1.99 10.70
N PRO A 136 3.14 -2.79 11.20
CA PRO A 136 2.40 -3.75 10.38
C PRO A 136 1.55 -3.07 9.32
N VAL A 137 1.75 -3.45 8.06
CA VAL A 137 1.05 -2.92 6.88
C VAL A 137 0.65 -4.02 5.91
N ASP A 138 -0.38 -3.75 5.11
CA ASP A 138 -0.89 -4.67 4.10
C ASP A 138 -0.82 -4.01 2.72
N SER A 139 -0.07 -4.59 1.78
CA SER A 139 0.04 -4.10 0.40
C SER A 139 -0.85 -4.90 -0.54
N TYR A 140 -1.72 -4.21 -1.27
CA TYR A 140 -2.75 -4.81 -2.13
C TYR A 140 -2.39 -4.69 -3.61
N PHE A 141 -2.55 -5.78 -4.33
CA PHE A 141 -2.24 -5.90 -5.74
C PHE A 141 -3.38 -6.57 -6.51
N ARG A 142 -3.63 -6.09 -7.72
CA ARG A 142 -4.47 -6.78 -8.70
C ARG A 142 -3.56 -7.34 -9.79
N MET A 143 -3.24 -8.62 -9.68
CA MET A 143 -2.31 -9.30 -10.59
C MET A 143 -3.00 -9.73 -11.87
N ASP A 144 -2.27 -9.70 -12.99
CA ASP A 144 -2.79 -10.17 -14.27
C ASP A 144 -2.92 -11.70 -14.29
N ASP A 145 -1.95 -12.39 -13.68
CA ASP A 145 -2.01 -13.83 -13.35
C ASP A 145 -1.95 -14.02 -11.82
N PRO A 146 -3.13 -14.09 -11.16
CA PRO A 146 -3.21 -14.30 -9.73
C PRO A 146 -2.53 -15.60 -9.26
N GLU A 147 -2.72 -16.71 -9.96
CA GLU A 147 -2.26 -18.03 -9.53
C GLU A 147 -0.73 -18.16 -9.64
N ALA A 148 -0.13 -17.62 -10.70
CA ALA A 148 1.32 -17.56 -10.81
C ALA A 148 1.94 -16.68 -9.72
N CYS A 149 1.31 -15.55 -9.41
CA CYS A 149 1.77 -14.66 -8.34
C CYS A 149 1.71 -15.31 -6.95
N GLU A 150 0.61 -15.99 -6.64
CA GLU A 150 0.47 -16.70 -5.36
C GLU A 150 1.51 -17.82 -5.22
N ARG A 151 1.72 -18.63 -6.26
CA ARG A 151 2.78 -19.66 -6.25
C ARG A 151 4.17 -19.08 -6.02
N ALA A 152 4.49 -17.97 -6.67
CA ALA A 152 5.78 -17.30 -6.48
C ALA A 152 5.92 -16.78 -5.04
N LEU A 153 4.92 -16.07 -4.52
CA LEU A 153 4.94 -15.48 -3.18
C LEU A 153 4.94 -16.54 -2.06
N GLN A 154 4.27 -17.68 -2.25
CA GLN A 154 4.33 -18.79 -1.30
C GLN A 154 5.76 -19.34 -1.14
N GLY A 155 6.60 -19.26 -2.17
CA GLY A 155 8.03 -19.60 -2.09
C GLY A 155 8.80 -18.72 -1.09
N VAL A 156 8.36 -17.49 -0.85
CA VAL A 156 8.96 -16.59 0.15
C VAL A 156 8.69 -17.11 1.57
N ILE A 157 7.47 -17.54 1.89
CA ILE A 157 7.15 -18.03 3.24
C ILE A 157 7.64 -19.49 3.45
N GLY A 158 7.71 -20.30 2.39
CA GLY A 158 7.91 -21.75 2.48
C GLY A 158 9.27 -22.25 2.96
N ASN A 159 10.37 -21.47 2.85
CA ASN A 159 11.71 -21.97 3.20
C ASN A 159 12.00 -22.08 4.71
N GLU A 160 11.15 -21.56 5.60
CA GLU A 160 11.42 -21.61 7.05
C GLU A 160 11.30 -23.03 7.66
N ARG A 161 10.74 -24.00 6.94
CA ARG A 161 10.52 -25.37 7.46
C ARG A 161 11.61 -26.38 7.09
N GLN A 162 12.78 -25.96 6.62
CA GLN A 162 13.86 -26.88 6.17
C GLN A 162 15.26 -26.59 6.74
N SER A 163 15.39 -25.91 7.88
CA SER A 163 16.65 -25.89 8.65
C SER A 163 16.46 -26.37 10.08
#